data_AF-A0A9E3FV13-F1
#
_entry.id   AF-A0A9E3FV13-F1
#
_cell.length_a   1.000
_cell.length_b   1.000
_cell.length_c   1.000
_cell.angle_alpha   90.00
_cell.angle_beta   90.00
_cell.angle_gamma   90.00
#
_symmetry.space_group_name_H-M   'P 1'
#
loop_
_entity.id
_entity.type
_entity.pdbx_description
1 polymer ?
#
loop_
_entity_poly.entity_id
_entity_poly.type
_entity_poly.pdbx_seq_one_letter_code
_entity_poly.pdbx_strand_id
1 'polypeptide(L)' 'MSVVIRLARAGTKKRPVYHVVVADSRFPRDGRFIERLGHFNPLMPKDNEARLKLDLDKVKAWLAKGAQ' A
#
# COMPACT_ATOMS: atom_id res chain seq x y z
N MET A 1 -8.33 16.14 -8.66
CA MET A 1 -7.14 15.61 -7.95
C MET A 1 -7.66 14.70 -6.87
N SER A 2 -7.34 13.41 -6.91
CA SER A 2 -7.78 12.44 -5.90
C SER A 2 -6.56 11.75 -5.30
N VAL A 3 -6.49 11.77 -3.98
CA VAL A 3 -5.52 10.96 -3.24
C VAL A 3 -6.12 9.56 -3.15
N VAL A 4 -5.31 8.56 -3.49
CA VAL A 4 -5.74 7.17 -3.50
C VAL A 4 -4.86 6.28 -2.63
N ILE A 5 -5.48 5.34 -1.95
CA ILE A 5 -4.78 4.27 -1.23
C ILE A 5 -4.63 3.09 -2.18
N ARG A 6 -3.40 2.82 -2.63
CA ARG A 6 -3.15 1.80 -3.65
C ARG A 6 -1.97 0.89 -3.31
N LEU A 7 -1.93 -0.25 -4.00
CA LEU A 7 -0.81 -1.19 -3.93
C LEU A 7 0.26 -0.82 -4.96
N ALA A 8 1.44 -0.47 -4.48
CA ALA A 8 2.64 -0.38 -5.31
C ALA A 8 3.32 -1.75 -5.37
N ARG A 9 3.69 -2.21 -6.56
CA ARG A 9 4.29 -3.53 -6.74
C ARG A 9 5.80 -3.41 -6.55
N ALA A 10 6.32 -4.21 -5.64
CA ALA A 10 7.72 -4.46 -5.42
C ALA A 10 8.05 -5.94 -5.69
N GLY A 11 9.34 -6.27 -5.63
CA GLY A 11 9.85 -7.63 -5.79
C GLY A 11 10.24 -7.98 -7.22
N THR A 12 10.44 -9.27 -7.45
CA THR A 12 11.04 -9.79 -8.69
C THR A 12 10.02 -10.61 -9.50
N LYS A 13 10.43 -11.06 -10.69
CA LYS A 13 9.63 -11.96 -11.52
C LYS A 13 9.24 -13.20 -10.70
N LYS A 14 7.95 -13.57 -10.74
CA LYS A 14 7.36 -14.67 -9.95
C LYS A 14 7.43 -14.52 -8.42
N ARG A 15 7.87 -13.37 -7.89
CA ARG A 15 7.86 -13.08 -6.45
C ARG A 15 7.31 -11.68 -6.16
N PRO A 16 5.98 -11.49 -6.26
CA PRO A 16 5.36 -10.20 -6.02
C PRO A 16 5.35 -9.86 -4.52
N VAL A 17 5.77 -8.65 -4.19
CA VAL A 17 5.57 -8.01 -2.89
C VAL A 17 4.81 -6.71 -3.15
N TYR A 18 3.96 -6.27 -2.22
CA TYR A 18 3.20 -5.04 -2.37
C TYR A 18 3.47 -4.10 -1.20
N HIS A 19 3.51 -2.81 -1.50
CA HIS A 19 3.50 -1.76 -0.50
C HIS A 19 2.16 -1.06 -0.55
N VAL A 20 1.56 -0.86 0.62
CA VAL A 20 0.32 -0.10 0.74
C VAL A 20 0.72 1.36 0.90
N VAL A 21 0.41 2.18 -0.11
CA VAL A 21 0.85 3.57 -0.20
C VAL A 21 -0.30 4.51 -0.47
N VAL A 22 -0.18 5.72 0.05
CA VAL A 22 -1.03 6.87 -0.29
C VAL A 22 -0.33 7.66 -1.39
N ALA A 23 -0.97 7.81 -2.54
CA ALA A 23 -0.43 8.58 -3.65
C ALA A 23 -1.52 9.36 -4.37
N ASP A 24 -1.16 10.43 -5.08
CA ASP A 24 -2.07 11.06 -6.04
C ASP A 24 -2.29 10.11 -7.22
N SER A 25 -3.54 10.03 -7.70
CA SER A 25 -3.93 9.15 -8.81
C SER A 25 -3.14 9.36 -10.09
N ARG A 26 -2.59 10.57 -10.32
CA ARG A 26 -1.80 10.90 -11.51
C ARG A 26 -0.40 10.27 -11.52
N PHE A 27 0.13 9.89 -10.36
CA PHE A 27 1.48 9.36 -10.28
C PHE A 27 1.56 7.91 -10.76
N PRO A 28 2.67 7.48 -11.38
CA PRO A 28 2.89 6.09 -11.77
C PRO A 28 2.78 5.13 -10.58
N ARG A 29 2.38 3.88 -10.82
CA ARG A 29 2.15 2.86 -9.77
C ARG A 29 3.28 2.78 -8.73
N ASP A 30 4.52 2.67 -9.20
CA ASP A 30 5.72 2.51 -8.36
C ASP A 30 6.53 3.82 -8.26
N GLY A 31 5.89 4.96 -8.58
CA GLY A 31 6.52 6.28 -8.56
C GLY A 31 6.45 6.96 -7.19
N ARG A 32 6.41 8.29 -7.21
CA ARG A 32 6.32 9.11 -6.00
C ARG A 32 5.01 8.83 -5.25
N PHE A 33 5.12 8.61 -3.95
CA PHE A 33 4.02 8.51 -3.01
C PHE A 33 4.17 9.54 -1.89
N ILE A 34 3.07 9.80 -1.18
CA ILE A 34 3.03 10.75 -0.05
C ILE A 34 3.50 10.03 1.22
N GLU A 35 2.88 8.89 1.51
CA GLU A 35 3.15 8.10 2.72
C GLU A 35 2.96 6.60 2.46
N ARG A 36 3.72 5.77 3.18
CA ARG A 36 3.57 4.32 3.19
C ARG A 36 2.83 3.90 4.46
N LEU A 37 1.68 3.23 4.27
CA LEU A 37 0.82 2.75 5.35
C LEU A 37 1.16 1.32 5.78
N GLY A 38 1.87 0.58 4.93
CA GLY A 38 2.13 -0.83 5.22
C GLY A 38 2.78 -1.62 4.09
N HIS A 39 2.68 -2.93 4.20
CA HIS A 39 3.07 -3.87 3.16
C HIS A 39 2.20 -5.12 3.18
N PHE A 40 2.11 -5.74 2.01
CA PHE A 40 1.37 -6.96 1.78
C PHE A 40 2.24 -7.91 0.97
N ASN A 41 2.46 -9.13 1.48
CA ASN A 41 3.20 -10.17 0.78
C ASN A 41 2.32 -11.40 0.58
N PRO A 42 1.78 -11.64 -0.63
CA PRO A 42 0.86 -12.75 -0.88
C PRO A 42 1.54 -14.13 -0.85
N LEU A 43 2.88 -14.19 -0.95
CA LEU A 43 3.62 -15.45 -0.96
C LEU A 43 3.77 -16.05 0.44
N MET A 44 3.49 -15.27 1.49
CA MET A 44 3.54 -15.79 2.85
C MET A 44 2.27 -16.58 3.20
N PRO A 45 2.38 -17.64 4.03
CA PRO A 45 1.24 -18.36 4.57
C PRO A 45 0.20 -17.42 5.18
N LYS A 46 -1.09 -17.80 5.12
CA LYS A 46 -2.18 -16.97 5.64
C LYS A 46 -2.03 -16.65 7.12
N ASP A 47 -1.44 -17.57 7.86
CA ASP A 47 -1.27 -17.50 9.32
C ASP A 47 -0.04 -16.69 9.75
N ASN A 48 0.73 -16.18 8.80
CA ASN A 48 1.89 -15.35 9.11
C ASN A 48 1.47 -13.88 9.19
N GLU A 49 1.61 -13.27 10.37
CA GLU A 49 1.30 -11.85 10.60
C GLU A 49 2.11 -10.90 9.69
N ALA A 50 3.29 -11.32 9.24
CA ALA A 50 4.09 -10.54 8.30
C ALA A 50 3.46 -10.45 6.89
N ARG A 51 2.46 -11.30 6.59
CA ARG A 51 1.71 -11.29 5.32
C ARG A 51 1.06 -9.94 5.07
N LEU A 52 0.48 -9.32 6.09
CA LEU A 52 -0.18 -8.03 5.98
C LEU A 52 0.12 -7.20 7.24
N LYS A 53 0.97 -6.19 7.07
CA LYS A 53 1.21 -5.20 8.12
C LYS A 53 0.67 -3.86 7.66
N LEU A 54 -0.32 -3.35 8.39
CA LEU A 54 -0.99 -2.08 8.14
C LEU A 54 -1.00 -1.25 9.41
N ASP A 55 -0.67 0.03 9.26
CA ASP A 55 -0.89 1.04 10.29
C ASP A 55 -2.34 1.54 10.17
N LEU A 56 -3.22 1.00 11.01
CA LEU A 56 -4.66 1.27 10.96
C LEU A 56 -5.00 2.72 11.32
N ASP A 57 -4.20 3.37 12.17
CA ASP A 57 -4.45 4.75 12.60
C ASP A 57 -4.21 5.72 11.45
N LYS A 58 -3.13 5.51 10.72
CA LYS A 58 -2.83 6.29 9.50
C LYS A 58 -3.86 6.05 8.41
N VAL A 59 -4.28 4.80 8.20
CA VAL A 59 -5.32 4.48 7.21
C VAL A 59 -6.61 5.23 7.52
N LYS A 60 -7.08 5.20 8.77
CA LYS A 60 -8.28 5.93 9.19
C LYS A 60 -8.14 7.44 8.99
N ALA A 61 -6.97 8.02 9.31
CA ALA A 61 -6.71 9.44 9.11
C ALA A 61 -6.78 9.83 7.62
N TRP A 62 -6.26 8.99 6.72
CA TRP A 62 -6.30 9.26 5.28
C TRP A 62 -7.69 9.03 4.67
N LEU A 63 -8.42 8.02 5.14
CA LEU A 63 -9.83 7.82 4.78
C LEU A 63 -10.68 9.04 5.17
N ALA A 64 -10.49 9.57 6.38
CA ALA A 64 -11.19 10.77 6.86
C ALA A 64 -10.84 12.03 6.05
N LYS A 65 -9.62 12.12 5.49
CA LYS A 65 -9.18 13.19 4.58
C LYS A 65 -9.72 13.03 3.15
N GLY A 66 -10.49 11.98 2.86
CA GLY A 66 -11.07 11.73 1.55
C GLY A 66 -10.16 10.98 0.58
N ALA A 67 -9.16 10.24 1.10
CA ALA A 67 -8.43 9.29 0.27
C ALA A 67 -9.32 8.07 -0.06
N GLN A 68 -9.30 7.63 -1.33
CA GLN A 68 -10.14 6.52 -1.83
C GLN A 68 -9.33 5.35 -2.39
#